data_AF-A0A2S4LWZ2-F1
#
_entry.id   AF-A0A2S4LWZ2-F1
#
_cell.length_a   1.000
_cell.length_b   1.000
_cell.length_c   1.000
_cell.angle_alpha   90.00
_cell.angle_beta   90.00
_cell.angle_gamma   90.00
#
_symmetry.space_group_name_H-M   'P 1'
#
loop_
_entity.id
_entity.type
_entity.pdbx_description
1 polymer ?
#
loop_
_entity_poly.entity_id
_entity_poly.type
_entity_poly.pdbx_seq_one_letter_code
_entity_poly.pdbx_strand_id
1 'polypeptide(L)'
;MYSVLSARLNLVAAICCVLPVGTSGRTPLENEVTVYMLSCDGAPVSGVCRGKEKTYLPFTYEVSVDQHSVSYWTMDDPGVRRELSFCAVHDANSWLCQWSSDDIPKARFGMVSGKYVEIVTCITDTTHRPPYQVPMWRWWLARLHEKLA
;
A
#
# COMPACT_ATOMS: atom_id res chain seq x y z
N MET A 1 7.07 -69.07 -32.73
CA MET A 1 7.60 -68.13 -33.74
C MET A 1 6.49 -67.22 -34.20
N TYR A 2 6.37 -66.02 -33.64
CA TYR A 2 5.74 -64.85 -34.28
C TYR A 2 6.40 -63.61 -33.67
N SER A 3 7.28 -62.97 -34.45
CA SER A 3 7.70 -61.58 -34.24
C SER A 3 6.97 -60.75 -35.28
N VAL A 4 6.19 -59.74 -34.88
CA VAL A 4 5.95 -58.56 -35.73
C VAL A 4 5.75 -57.31 -34.84
N LEU A 5 6.73 -56.42 -34.94
CA LEU A 5 6.71 -54.95 -34.98
C LEU A 5 5.46 -54.16 -34.52
N SER A 6 5.73 -53.07 -33.80
CA SER A 6 5.49 -51.67 -34.26
C SER A 6 5.19 -50.78 -33.04
N ALA A 7 6.17 -50.03 -32.51
CA ALA A 7 6.64 -48.70 -32.95
C ALA A 7 5.94 -47.53 -32.22
N ARG A 8 6.80 -46.57 -31.84
CA ARG A 8 6.55 -45.17 -31.48
C ARG A 8 6.14 -44.90 -30.03
N LEU A 9 7.15 -44.92 -29.15
CA LEU A 9 7.14 -44.10 -27.93
C LEU A 9 7.27 -42.63 -28.37
N ASN A 10 6.15 -41.91 -28.43
CA ASN A 10 6.16 -40.46 -28.58
C ASN A 10 6.54 -39.87 -27.21
N LEU A 11 7.82 -39.57 -27.01
CA LEU A 11 8.29 -38.80 -25.87
C LEU A 11 7.91 -37.33 -26.10
N VAL A 12 6.72 -36.92 -25.67
CA VAL A 12 6.38 -35.50 -25.60
C VAL A 12 7.19 -34.92 -24.44
N ALA A 13 8.31 -34.29 -24.76
CA ALA A 13 9.07 -33.50 -23.81
C ALA A 13 8.22 -32.28 -23.41
N ALA A 14 7.45 -32.44 -22.33
CA ALA A 14 6.87 -31.32 -21.62
C ALA A 14 8.02 -30.54 -20.96
N ILE A 15 8.61 -29.63 -21.72
CA ILE A 15 9.52 -28.61 -21.19
C ILE A 15 8.65 -27.69 -20.36
N CYS A 16 8.45 -28.05 -19.10
CA CYS A 16 8.01 -27.14 -18.06
C CYS A 16 9.10 -26.07 -17.95
N CYS A 17 8.95 -24.98 -18.69
CA CYS A 17 9.65 -23.72 -18.42
C CYS A 17 9.18 -23.22 -17.06
N VAL A 18 9.74 -23.80 -16.00
CA VAL A 18 9.73 -23.22 -14.67
C VAL A 18 10.67 -22.03 -14.77
N LEU A 19 10.16 -20.89 -15.26
CA LEU A 19 10.84 -19.63 -15.05
C LEU A 19 10.82 -19.41 -13.53
N PRO A 20 11.97 -19.36 -12.82
CA PRO A 20 11.98 -18.70 -11.54
C PRO A 20 11.76 -17.23 -11.88
N VAL A 21 10.49 -16.82 -11.94
CA VAL A 21 10.16 -15.41 -11.81
C VAL A 21 10.55 -15.08 -10.39
N GLY A 22 11.82 -14.68 -10.22
CA GLY A 22 12.30 -13.98 -9.06
C GLY A 22 11.52 -12.69 -9.00
N THR A 23 10.31 -12.75 -8.45
CA THR A 23 9.67 -11.57 -7.91
C THR A 23 10.51 -11.20 -6.70
N SER A 24 11.54 -10.38 -6.92
CA SER A 24 12.07 -9.52 -5.87
C SER A 24 11.00 -8.45 -5.57
N GLY A 25 9.82 -8.90 -5.17
CA GLY A 25 8.94 -8.07 -4.39
C GLY A 25 9.59 -8.04 -3.02
N ARG A 26 10.18 -6.90 -2.64
CA ARG A 26 10.44 -6.63 -1.22
C ARG A 26 9.11 -6.81 -0.50
N THR A 27 8.93 -7.97 0.11
CA THR A 27 7.85 -8.13 1.10
C THR A 27 8.17 -7.14 2.20
N PRO A 28 7.19 -6.31 2.63
CA PRO A 28 7.38 -5.47 3.79
C PRO A 28 7.94 -6.34 4.92
N LEU A 29 8.97 -5.85 5.60
CA LEU A 29 9.43 -6.46 6.84
C LEU A 29 8.22 -6.51 7.81
N GLU A 30 8.20 -7.44 8.78
CA GLU A 30 7.04 -7.58 9.69
C GLU A 30 6.66 -6.28 10.42
N ASN A 31 7.59 -5.33 10.48
CA ASN A 31 7.45 -4.02 11.09
C ASN A 31 7.14 -2.88 10.10
N GLU A 32 6.99 -3.16 8.81
CA GLU A 32 6.72 -2.18 7.76
C GLU A 32 5.28 -2.28 7.23
N VAL A 33 4.66 -1.12 7.00
CA VAL A 33 3.34 -1.02 6.39
C VAL A 33 3.30 0.09 5.33
N THR A 34 2.86 -0.26 4.12
CA THR A 34 2.63 0.71 3.04
C THR A 34 1.16 1.06 2.92
N VAL A 35 0.85 2.34 3.01
CA VAL A 35 -0.50 2.88 2.90
C VAL A 35 -0.71 3.42 1.49
N TYR A 36 -1.63 2.78 0.77
CA TYR A 36 -2.06 3.21 -0.56
C TYR A 36 -3.39 3.96 -0.46
N MET A 37 -3.43 5.17 -1.01
CA MET A 37 -4.59 6.06 -0.90
C MET A 37 -5.03 6.57 -2.26
N LEU A 38 -6.35 6.70 -2.43
CA LEU A 38 -7.00 7.33 -3.58
C LEU A 38 -7.90 8.48 -3.13
N SER A 39 -8.10 9.49 -3.97
CA SER A 39 -9.26 10.38 -3.90
C SER A 39 -10.17 10.18 -5.10
N CYS A 40 -11.40 10.69 -4.98
CA CYS A 40 -12.41 10.68 -6.03
C CYS A 40 -12.88 12.11 -6.26
N ASP A 41 -12.79 12.59 -7.50
CA ASP A 41 -13.30 13.92 -7.87
C ASP A 41 -14.83 13.96 -8.04
N GLY A 42 -15.47 12.79 -8.21
CA GLY A 42 -16.92 12.63 -8.31
C GLY A 42 -17.58 12.28 -6.97
N ALA A 43 -18.91 12.39 -6.89
CA ALA A 43 -19.67 11.90 -5.75
C ALA A 43 -19.62 10.35 -5.71
N PRO A 44 -19.24 9.74 -4.57
CA PRO A 44 -19.34 8.30 -4.44
C PRO A 44 -20.82 7.89 -4.40
N VAL A 45 -21.18 6.86 -5.15
CA VAL A 45 -22.51 6.24 -5.07
C VAL A 45 -22.31 4.84 -4.54
N SER A 46 -22.86 4.56 -3.35
CA SER A 46 -22.71 3.27 -2.66
C SER A 46 -21.25 2.85 -2.44
N GLY A 47 -20.36 3.80 -2.14
CA GLY A 47 -18.93 3.55 -1.89
C GLY A 47 -18.08 3.36 -3.15
N VAL A 48 -18.67 3.52 -4.34
CA VAL A 48 -17.95 3.46 -5.62
C VAL A 48 -17.73 4.86 -6.16
N CYS A 49 -16.49 5.19 -6.54
CA CYS A 49 -16.16 6.45 -7.20
C CYS A 49 -16.80 6.47 -8.60
N ARG A 50 -17.66 7.47 -8.88
CA ARG A 50 -18.23 7.70 -10.22
C ARG A 50 -17.42 8.69 -11.07
N GLY A 51 -16.43 9.35 -10.47
CA GLY A 51 -15.52 10.27 -11.15
C GLY A 51 -14.21 9.60 -11.52
N LYS A 52 -13.18 10.41 -11.74
CA LYS A 52 -11.81 9.95 -11.88
C LYS A 52 -11.21 9.72 -10.49
N GLU A 53 -10.65 8.54 -10.30
CA GLU A 53 -9.78 8.27 -9.16
C GLU A 53 -8.45 8.99 -9.38
N LYS A 54 -7.89 9.52 -8.29
CA LYS A 54 -6.55 10.13 -8.27
C LYS A 54 -5.68 9.45 -7.21
N THR A 55 -4.47 9.10 -7.59
CA THR A 55 -3.49 8.43 -6.73
C THR A 55 -2.73 9.44 -5.88
N TYR A 56 -2.61 9.13 -4.59
CA TYR A 56 -1.62 9.76 -3.72
C TYR A 56 -0.35 8.95 -3.74
N LEU A 57 0.79 9.61 -3.50
CA LEU A 57 2.04 8.92 -3.28
C LEU A 57 1.92 8.01 -2.06
N PRO A 58 2.20 6.71 -2.19
CA PRO A 58 2.17 5.80 -1.06
C PRO A 58 3.22 6.19 -0.03
N PHE A 59 2.83 6.16 1.23
CA PHE A 59 3.73 6.26 2.36
C PHE A 59 4.00 4.87 2.89
N THR A 60 5.27 4.56 3.14
CA THR A 60 5.66 3.37 3.89
C THR A 60 6.12 3.81 5.27
N TYR A 61 5.62 3.13 6.29
CA TYR A 61 5.95 3.35 7.67
C TYR A 61 6.69 2.15 8.21
N GLU A 62 7.76 2.38 8.95
CA GLU A 62 8.50 1.38 9.70
C GLU A 62 8.32 1.67 11.18
N VAL A 63 7.86 0.67 11.91
CA VAL A 63 7.48 0.78 13.32
C VAL A 63 8.51 0.06 14.19
N SER A 64 9.14 0.79 15.09
CA SER A 64 10.04 0.23 16.10
C SER A 64 9.31 0.18 17.43
N VAL A 65 8.77 -1.00 17.77
CA VAL A 65 8.00 -1.19 19.02
C VAL A 65 8.89 -0.98 20.24
N ASP A 66 10.11 -1.53 20.22
CA ASP A 66 11.06 -1.42 21.34
C ASP A 66 11.49 0.03 21.63
N GLN A 67 11.58 0.85 20.57
CA GLN A 67 11.98 2.26 20.68
C GLN A 67 10.77 3.21 20.76
N HIS A 68 9.55 2.69 20.67
CA HIS A 68 8.31 3.47 20.52
C HIS A 68 8.40 4.56 19.43
N SER A 69 9.08 4.26 18.33
CA SER A 69 9.30 5.20 17.23
C SER A 69 8.67 4.70 15.93
N VAL A 70 8.28 5.65 15.08
CA VAL A 70 7.76 5.37 13.75
C VAL A 70 8.53 6.23 12.77
N SER A 71 9.13 5.61 11.77
CA SER A 71 9.74 6.33 10.66
C SER A 71 8.93 6.11 9.39
N TYR A 72 9.06 7.01 8.42
CA TYR A 72 8.33 6.90 7.16
C TYR A 72 9.15 7.41 5.98
N TRP A 73 8.80 6.92 4.79
CA TRP A 73 9.30 7.38 3.51
C TRP A 73 8.21 7.30 2.45
N THR A 74 8.42 7.93 1.31
CA THR A 74 7.51 7.87 0.16
C THR A 74 8.04 6.93 -0.90
N MET A 75 7.16 6.47 -1.79
CA MET A 75 7.55 5.67 -2.95
C MET A 75 8.57 6.37 -3.85
N ASP A 76 8.48 7.70 -4.01
CA ASP A 76 9.37 8.49 -4.87
C ASP A 76 10.76 8.71 -4.26
N ASP A 77 10.86 8.67 -2.92
CA ASP A 77 12.11 8.89 -2.19
C ASP A 77 12.28 7.86 -1.05
N PRO A 78 12.56 6.59 -1.38
CA PRO A 78 12.70 5.54 -0.38
C PRO A 78 14.00 5.63 0.44
N GLY A 79 14.93 6.50 0.05
CA GLY A 79 16.20 6.70 0.75
C GLY A 79 16.12 7.69 1.90
N VAL A 80 15.15 8.60 1.88
CA VAL A 80 14.97 9.63 2.91
C VAL A 80 13.92 9.18 3.92
N ARG A 81 14.40 8.53 4.97
CA ARG A 81 13.57 8.17 6.14
C ARG A 81 13.39 9.38 7.05
N ARG A 82 12.16 9.66 7.43
CA ARG A 82 11.78 10.72 8.35
C ARG A 82 11.17 10.12 9.60
N GLU A 83 11.59 10.59 10.76
CA GLU A 83 11.05 10.12 12.03
C GLU A 83 9.84 10.94 12.45
N LEU A 84 8.83 10.27 12.98
CA LEU A 84 7.63 10.88 13.54
C LEU A 84 7.81 11.11 15.05
N SER A 85 7.21 12.19 15.53
CA SER A 85 7.25 12.55 16.95
C SER A 85 5.97 12.15 17.67
N PHE A 86 6.06 12.05 19.00
CA PHE A 86 4.90 11.84 19.89
C PHE A 86 4.05 10.62 19.51
N CYS A 87 4.70 9.49 19.23
CA CYS A 87 4.03 8.26 18.83
C CYS A 87 3.63 7.40 20.04
N ALA A 88 2.39 6.89 20.02
CA ALA A 88 1.94 5.76 20.82
C ALA A 88 1.96 4.53 19.91
N VAL A 89 2.86 3.58 20.19
CA VAL A 89 3.10 2.40 19.36
C VAL A 89 2.67 1.14 20.12
N HIS A 90 1.86 0.30 19.49
CA HIS A 90 1.55 -1.05 19.95
C HIS A 90 2.19 -2.09 19.03
N ASP A 91 1.95 -1.97 17.72
CA ASP A 91 2.54 -2.81 16.67
C ASP A 91 2.49 -2.09 15.31
N ALA A 92 2.95 -2.75 14.24
CA ALA A 92 2.98 -2.19 12.88
C ALA A 92 1.61 -1.76 12.33
N ASN A 93 0.53 -2.39 12.79
CA ASN A 93 -0.85 -2.15 12.38
C ASN A 93 -1.65 -1.31 13.39
N SER A 94 -1.03 -0.93 14.52
CA SER A 94 -1.65 -0.19 15.60
C SER A 94 -0.66 0.79 16.22
N TRP A 95 -0.66 2.02 15.73
CA TRP A 95 0.17 3.12 16.22
C TRP A 95 -0.48 4.46 15.88
N LEU A 96 -0.21 5.48 16.68
CA LEU A 96 -0.74 6.83 16.48
C LEU A 96 0.33 7.86 16.81
N CYS A 97 0.68 8.70 15.85
CA CYS A 97 1.66 9.76 15.99
C CYS A 97 1.00 11.13 15.86
N GLN A 98 1.74 12.17 16.24
CA GLN A 98 1.35 13.56 16.05
C GLN A 98 2.42 14.29 15.25
N TRP A 99 2.02 15.19 14.36
CA TRP A 99 2.99 16.08 13.74
C TRP A 99 3.67 16.95 14.80
N SER A 100 4.97 17.18 14.63
CA SER A 100 5.78 18.01 15.53
C SER A 100 5.60 19.51 15.29
N SER A 101 4.78 19.93 14.31
CA SER A 101 4.52 21.35 14.06
C SER A 101 3.66 21.95 15.17
N ASP A 102 4.10 23.10 15.70
CA ASP A 102 3.38 23.89 16.71
C ASP A 102 2.04 24.48 16.19
N ASP A 103 1.72 24.29 14.92
CA ASP A 103 0.50 24.76 14.29
C ASP A 103 -0.72 23.91 14.72
N ILE A 104 -1.61 24.54 15.48
CA ILE A 104 -2.95 24.03 15.81
C ILE A 104 -3.80 24.04 14.53
N PRO A 105 -4.56 22.98 14.20
CA PRO A 105 -4.90 21.83 15.05
C PRO A 105 -3.84 20.72 15.09
N LYS A 106 -3.67 20.12 16.28
CA LYS A 106 -2.85 18.93 16.51
C LYS A 106 -3.45 17.71 15.79
N ALA A 107 -3.22 17.59 14.49
CA ALA A 107 -3.63 16.42 13.73
C ALA A 107 -2.84 15.20 14.23
N ARG A 108 -3.59 14.15 14.61
CA ARG A 108 -3.03 12.83 14.92
C ARG A 108 -3.28 11.90 13.76
N PHE A 109 -2.35 11.03 13.46
CA PHE A 109 -2.48 10.10 12.35
C PHE A 109 -1.75 8.81 12.65
N GLY A 110 -2.16 7.73 11.99
CA GLY A 110 -1.50 6.45 12.11
C GLY A 110 -2.40 5.30 11.74
N MET A 111 -2.09 4.13 12.27
CA MET A 111 -2.80 2.88 12.00
C MET A 111 -3.62 2.46 13.21
N VAL A 112 -4.89 2.12 12.99
CA VAL A 112 -5.77 1.53 14.01
C VAL A 112 -6.37 0.27 13.43
N SER A 113 -5.99 -0.89 13.99
CA SER A 113 -6.46 -2.20 13.54
C SER A 113 -6.25 -2.42 12.03
N GLY A 114 -5.08 -2.04 11.51
CA GLY A 114 -4.70 -2.22 10.10
C GLY A 114 -5.32 -1.19 9.14
N LYS A 115 -6.04 -0.18 9.65
CA LYS A 115 -6.59 0.92 8.84
C LYS A 115 -5.89 2.22 9.17
N TYR A 116 -5.49 2.95 8.14
CA TYR A 116 -4.95 4.28 8.26
C TYR A 116 -6.06 5.24 8.68
N VAL A 117 -5.78 6.04 9.71
CA VAL A 117 -6.68 7.05 10.24
C VAL A 117 -5.94 8.38 10.36
N GLU A 118 -6.64 9.45 10.03
CA GLU A 118 -6.21 10.82 10.26
C GLU A 118 -7.29 11.52 11.08
N ILE A 119 -6.94 11.92 12.29
CA ILE A 119 -7.81 12.58 13.26
C ILE A 119 -7.40 14.04 13.28
N VAL A 120 -8.12 14.85 12.50
CA VAL A 120 -7.94 16.30 12.54
C VAL A 120 -8.97 16.91 13.47
N THR A 121 -8.52 17.58 14.53
CA THR A 121 -9.42 18.08 15.58
C THR A 121 -10.22 19.33 15.19
N CYS A 122 -9.97 19.99 14.05
CA CYS A 122 -10.64 21.24 13.69
C CYS A 122 -10.75 21.49 12.17
N ILE A 123 -11.47 20.65 11.41
CA ILE A 123 -11.81 21.01 10.01
C ILE A 123 -13.34 21.02 9.85
N THR A 124 -13.88 22.22 9.64
CA THR A 124 -15.27 22.49 9.23
C THR A 124 -15.45 22.48 7.71
N ASP A 125 -14.41 22.17 6.94
CA ASP A 125 -14.47 22.10 5.49
C ASP A 125 -15.03 20.74 5.03
N THR A 126 -16.34 20.70 4.79
CA THR A 126 -17.04 19.55 4.22
C THR A 126 -16.84 19.42 2.70
N THR A 127 -16.09 20.33 2.08
CA THR A 127 -16.02 20.46 0.61
C THR A 127 -14.94 19.53 0.03
N HIS A 128 -13.85 19.28 0.75
CA HIS A 128 -12.82 18.33 0.35
C HIS A 128 -13.04 16.97 1.02
N ARG A 129 -13.27 15.94 0.20
CA ARG A 129 -13.37 14.57 0.70
C ARG A 129 -11.98 14.05 1.04
N PRO A 130 -11.78 13.45 2.24
CA PRO A 130 -10.50 12.88 2.58
C PRO A 130 -10.18 11.70 1.65
N PRO A 131 -8.89 11.46 1.37
CA PRO A 131 -8.48 10.27 0.67
C PRO A 131 -8.87 9.01 1.46
N TYR A 132 -9.04 7.90 0.75
CA TYR A 132 -9.40 6.61 1.36
C TYR A 132 -8.36 5.55 1.02
N GLN A 133 -8.08 4.69 2.01
CA GLN A 133 -7.14 3.58 1.85
C GLN A 133 -7.71 2.51 0.92
N VAL A 134 -6.85 1.97 0.06
CA VAL A 134 -7.17 0.86 -0.86
C VAL A 134 -6.09 -0.21 -0.83
N PRO A 135 -6.37 -1.42 -1.33
CA PRO A 135 -5.34 -2.42 -1.60
C PRO A 135 -4.36 -1.97 -2.70
N MET A 136 -3.11 -2.44 -2.62
CA MET A 136 -2.04 -2.13 -3.58
C MET A 136 -2.45 -2.34 -5.05
N TRP A 137 -3.13 -3.45 -5.37
CA TRP A 137 -3.51 -3.77 -6.76
C TRP A 137 -4.48 -2.73 -7.35
N ARG A 138 -5.39 -2.18 -6.53
CA ARG A 138 -6.35 -1.16 -6.97
C ARG A 138 -5.64 0.17 -7.21
N TRP A 139 -4.67 0.49 -6.35
CA TRP A 139 -3.84 1.68 -6.53
C TRP A 139 -3.03 1.62 -7.82
N TRP A 140 -2.40 0.49 -8.14
CA TRP A 140 -1.65 0.34 -9.40
C TRP A 140 -2.54 0.46 -10.64
N LEU A 141 -3.76 -0.09 -10.59
CA LEU A 141 -4.72 0.03 -11.68
C LEU A 141 -5.12 1.50 -11.89
N ALA A 142 -5.45 2.23 -10.81
CA ALA A 142 -5.75 3.66 -10.88
C ALA A 142 -4.56 4.47 -11.40
N ARG A 143 -3.34 4.18 -10.93
CA ARG A 143 -2.11 4.84 -11.38
C ARG A 143 -1.87 4.66 -12.88
N LEU A 144 -2.11 3.45 -13.40
CA LEU A 144 -1.99 3.16 -14.82
C LEU A 144 -2.99 3.99 -15.65
N HIS A 145 -4.26 4.03 -15.22
CA HIS A 145 -5.28 4.82 -15.89
C HIS A 145 -4.94 6.32 -15.90
N GLU A 146 -4.42 6.87 -14.80
CA GLU A 146 -3.99 8.28 -14.74
C GLU A 146 -2.85 8.62 -15.69
N LYS A 147 -1.93 7.68 -15.94
CA LYS A 147 -0.78 7.90 -16.83
C LYS A 147 -1.12 7.76 -18.31
N LEU A 148 -2.22 7.07 -18.62
CA LEU A 148 -2.67 6.80 -20.00
C LEU A 148 -3.78 7.75 -20.48
N ALA A 149 -4.45 8.47 -19.57
CA ALA A 149 -5.51 9.43 -19.88
C ALA A 149 -4.98 10.84 -20.12
#